data_AF-A0A072PFE8-F1
#
_entry.id   AF-A0A072PFE8-F1
#
_cell.length_a   1.000
_cell.length_b   1.000
_cell.length_c   1.000
_cell.angle_alpha   90.00
_cell.angle_beta   90.00
_cell.angle_gamma   90.00
#
_symmetry.space_group_name_H-M   'P 1'
#
loop_
_entity.id
_entity.type
_entity.pdbx_description
1 polymer ?
#
loop_
_entity_poly.entity_id
_entity_poly.type
_entity_poly.pdbx_seq_one_letter_code
_entity_poly.pdbx_strand_id
1 'polypeptide(L)'
;MAAADYAATLSALREQQSIQPLSILSLAEPILSSTSQSQTNAEAHNQFRPSDASSTTHHSSELDTHLTPTSLAADLTHYKELFSKLRFSYLEQVTKEKYLRSIVGDPPLVVTHDDNLALEESLVGMKADVKRQKEEVEQLVTEMDSRAREVAARYRSVAEGVQVLETVPLEVQALKREVEDLKRLIREKKGGGGYDARESFGGDARMNLSLEETADALEEQRARNRDLDQQIELLQRQLPAKTRECEKVDAELGELEKKRNEATRLARDVRRRKEEGGRDELEQLGRWYRGSDVVLRGLLGSEG
;
A
#
# COMPACT_ATOMS: atom_id res chain seq x y z
N MET A 1 -14.41 -24.66 37.77
CA MET A 1 -13.78 -24.14 36.54
C MET A 1 -13.89 -22.64 36.60
N ALA A 2 -12.77 -21.95 36.78
CA ALA A 2 -12.74 -20.48 36.82
C ALA A 2 -13.42 -19.95 35.56
N ALA A 3 -14.37 -19.03 35.72
CA ALA A 3 -14.91 -18.29 34.59
C ALA A 3 -13.72 -17.54 33.98
N ALA A 4 -13.19 -18.04 32.86
CA ALA A 4 -12.18 -17.31 32.14
C ALA A 4 -12.81 -15.99 31.73
N ASP A 5 -12.28 -14.87 32.22
CA ASP A 5 -12.75 -13.53 31.85
C ASP A 5 -12.32 -13.24 30.41
N TYR A 6 -13.06 -13.82 29.45
CA TYR A 6 -12.83 -13.65 28.01
C TYR A 6 -12.83 -12.17 27.60
N ALA A 7 -13.65 -11.34 28.26
CA ALA A 7 -13.68 -9.91 28.05
C ALA A 7 -12.40 -9.21 28.53
N ALA A 8 -11.85 -9.64 29.67
CA ALA A 8 -10.60 -9.08 30.20
C ALA A 8 -9.42 -9.46 29.28
N THR A 9 -9.35 -10.71 28.82
CA THR A 9 -8.31 -11.16 27.89
C THR A 9 -8.40 -10.46 26.54
N LEU A 10 -9.59 -10.28 25.96
CA LEU A 10 -9.77 -9.48 24.74
C LEU A 10 -9.32 -8.03 24.91
N SER A 11 -9.67 -7.41 26.05
CA SER A 11 -9.30 -6.02 26.33
C SER A 11 -7.79 -5.82 26.46
N ALA A 12 -7.11 -6.71 27.20
CA ALA A 12 -5.65 -6.69 27.33
C ALA A 12 -4.95 -6.93 25.99
N LEU A 13 -5.49 -7.80 25.14
CA LEU A 13 -4.92 -8.11 23.82
C LEU A 13 -5.08 -6.92 22.85
N ARG A 14 -6.22 -6.22 22.89
CA ARG A 14 -6.43 -4.97 22.14
C ARG A 14 -5.55 -3.83 22.63
N GLU A 15 -5.38 -3.70 23.94
CA GLU A 15 -4.46 -2.72 24.53
C GLU A 15 -3.02 -2.98 24.06
N GLN A 16 -2.56 -4.24 24.12
CA GLN A 16 -1.25 -4.63 23.62
C GLN A 16 -1.08 -4.38 22.11
N GLN A 17 -2.10 -4.66 21.29
CA GLN A 17 -2.10 -4.35 19.85
C GLN A 17 -2.08 -2.84 19.56
N SER A 18 -2.71 -2.03 20.41
CA SER A 18 -2.70 -0.56 20.28
C SER A 18 -1.35 0.05 20.66
N ILE A 19 -0.66 -0.54 21.64
CA ILE A 19 0.68 -0.11 22.09
C ILE A 19 1.74 -0.50 21.05
N GLN A 20 1.58 -1.64 20.39
CA GLN A 20 2.49 -2.14 19.36
C GLN A 20 1.72 -2.56 18.09
N PRO A 21 1.32 -1.60 17.23
CA PRO A 21 0.76 -1.95 15.94
C PRO A 21 1.83 -2.67 15.12
N LEU A 22 1.61 -3.95 14.84
CA LEU A 22 2.45 -4.76 13.96
C LEU A 22 2.20 -4.36 12.51
N SER A 23 2.66 -3.17 12.12
CA SER A 23 2.64 -2.70 10.73
C SER A 23 4.07 -2.68 10.21
N ILE A 24 4.25 -3.03 8.94
CA ILE A 24 5.57 -2.97 8.29
C ILE A 24 6.16 -1.56 8.39
N LEU A 25 5.30 -0.53 8.39
CA LEU A 25 5.69 0.88 8.46
C LEU A 25 6.20 1.27 9.85
N SER A 26 5.49 0.87 10.92
CA SER A 26 5.93 1.11 12.31
C SER A 26 7.19 0.33 12.68
N LEU A 27 7.39 -0.86 12.09
CA LEU A 27 8.61 -1.64 12.28
C LEU A 27 9.80 -1.10 11.47
N ALA A 28 9.54 -0.41 10.36
CA ALA A 28 10.58 0.20 9.51
C ALA A 28 11.00 1.60 9.99
N GLU A 29 10.18 2.30 10.75
CA GLU A 29 10.45 3.65 11.27
C GLU A 29 11.78 3.79 12.05
N PRO A 30 12.18 2.84 12.92
CA PRO A 30 13.48 2.90 13.60
C PRO A 30 14.67 2.71 12.64
N ILE A 31 14.49 1.92 11.58
CA ILE A 31 15.51 1.63 10.56
C ILE A 31 15.71 2.86 9.66
N LEU A 32 14.62 3.53 9.32
CA LEU A 32 14.66 4.77 8.54
C LEU A 32 15.28 5.92 9.35
N SER A 33 14.90 6.06 10.62
CA SER A 33 15.43 7.09 11.53
C SER A 33 16.94 6.95 11.77
N SER A 34 17.45 5.72 11.87
CA SER A 34 18.89 5.45 12.03
C SER A 34 19.69 5.69 10.73
N THR A 35 19.06 5.47 9.57
CA THR A 35 19.66 5.80 8.26
C THR A 35 19.81 7.31 8.09
N SER A 36 18.81 8.11 8.50
CA SER A 36 18.87 9.58 8.47
C SER A 36 19.96 10.15 9.39
N GLN A 37 20.18 9.58 10.57
CA GLN A 37 21.27 10.01 11.48
C GLN A 37 22.67 9.67 10.96
N SER A 38 22.80 8.63 10.13
CA SER A 38 24.08 8.23 9.55
C SER A 38 24.50 9.15 8.40
N GLN A 39 23.56 9.80 7.71
CA GLN A 39 23.83 10.74 6.63
C GLN A 39 24.28 12.12 7.14
N THR A 40 23.74 12.60 8.26
CA THR A 40 24.10 13.93 8.80
C THR A 40 25.53 14.02 9.34
N ASN A 41 26.12 12.90 9.79
CA ASN A 41 27.52 12.88 10.23
C ASN A 41 28.53 12.76 9.08
N ALA A 42 28.11 12.31 7.89
CA ALA A 42 29.00 12.18 6.73
C ALA A 42 29.16 13.51 5.94
N GLU A 43 28.24 14.47 6.13
CA GLU A 43 28.23 15.76 5.43
C GLU A 43 29.11 16.83 6.10
N ALA A 44 29.61 16.59 7.31
CA ALA A 44 30.43 17.58 8.04
C ALA A 44 31.91 17.65 7.58
N HIS A 45 32.38 16.77 6.68
CA HIS A 45 33.80 16.67 6.35
C HIS A 45 34.17 16.84 4.87
N ASN A 46 33.25 17.27 4.00
CA ASN A 46 33.54 17.42 2.57
C ASN A 46 33.14 18.80 2.03
N GLN A 47 33.82 19.84 2.52
CA GLN A 47 33.78 21.17 1.92
C GLN A 47 34.73 21.24 0.72
N PHE A 48 34.23 20.99 -0.50
CA PHE A 48 34.89 21.49 -1.72
C PHE A 48 33.89 21.81 -2.84
N ARG A 49 33.77 23.13 -3.09
CA ARG A 49 33.44 23.85 -4.33
C ARG A 49 32.00 23.79 -4.92
N PRO A 50 31.32 24.94 -5.07
CA PRO A 50 30.02 25.03 -5.75
C PRO A 50 30.22 25.19 -7.26
N SER A 51 29.63 24.29 -8.03
CA SER A 51 29.41 24.47 -9.47
C SER A 51 27.92 24.27 -9.76
N ASP A 52 27.35 25.32 -10.30
CA ASP A 52 25.97 25.57 -10.67
C ASP A 52 25.40 24.52 -11.64
N ALA A 53 24.40 23.76 -11.18
CA ALA A 53 23.26 23.27 -11.96
C ALA A 53 22.31 22.46 -11.06
N SER A 54 21.09 22.96 -10.88
CA SER A 54 19.92 22.31 -10.25
C SER A 54 19.56 22.79 -8.83
N SER A 55 19.32 24.09 -8.68
CA SER A 55 18.42 24.61 -7.65
C SER A 55 16.95 24.36 -8.01
N THR A 56 16.54 23.09 -8.02
CA THR A 56 15.11 22.73 -7.89
C THR A 56 14.96 21.55 -6.92
N THR A 57 15.72 21.57 -5.83
CA THR A 57 15.40 20.78 -4.65
C THR A 57 14.39 21.60 -3.86
N HIS A 58 13.11 21.37 -4.13
CA HIS A 58 12.10 21.61 -3.10
C HIS A 58 12.44 20.66 -1.94
N HIS A 59 13.14 21.23 -0.98
CA HIS A 59 13.51 20.65 0.29
C HIS A 59 12.27 20.14 1.02
N SER A 60 12.19 18.82 1.18
CA SER A 60 12.23 18.17 2.50
C SER A 60 11.45 18.86 3.63
N SER A 61 10.12 18.99 3.50
CA SER A 61 9.24 19.34 4.63
C SER A 61 7.87 18.66 4.61
N GLU A 62 7.66 17.63 3.77
CA GLU A 62 6.38 16.89 3.70
C GLU A 62 6.59 15.36 3.75
N LEU A 63 7.54 14.89 4.56
CA LEU A 63 7.65 13.46 4.88
C LEU A 63 6.58 12.99 5.89
N ASP A 64 5.47 13.72 6.01
CA ASP A 64 4.23 13.31 6.70
C ASP A 64 3.17 12.77 5.72
N THR A 65 3.51 12.64 4.43
CA THR A 65 2.62 12.03 3.45
C THR A 65 2.76 10.52 3.48
N HIS A 66 1.95 9.88 4.34
CA HIS A 66 1.58 8.46 4.36
C HIS A 66 2.37 7.58 3.37
N LEU A 67 3.43 6.92 3.86
CA LEU A 67 4.17 5.89 3.13
C LEU A 67 3.21 4.76 2.74
N THR A 68 2.59 4.87 1.58
CA THR A 68 1.81 3.80 0.99
C THR A 68 2.75 2.81 0.30
N PRO A 69 2.45 1.50 0.26
CA PRO A 69 3.32 0.49 -0.35
C PRO A 69 3.63 0.78 -1.82
N THR A 70 2.75 1.50 -2.51
CA THR A 70 2.95 1.97 -3.88
C THR A 70 4.00 3.09 -3.98
N SER A 71 4.07 3.98 -2.99
CA SER A 71 5.11 5.03 -2.93
C SER A 71 6.50 4.43 -2.73
N LEU A 72 6.63 3.44 -1.85
CA LEU A 72 7.92 2.79 -1.58
C LEU A 72 8.45 2.05 -2.81
N ALA A 73 7.58 1.40 -3.59
CA ALA A 73 7.97 0.78 -4.85
C ALA A 73 8.46 1.81 -5.87
N ALA A 74 7.79 2.97 -5.98
CA ALA A 74 8.20 4.05 -6.85
C ALA A 74 9.56 4.64 -6.43
N ASP A 75 9.78 4.86 -5.14
CA ASP A 75 11.04 5.37 -4.61
C ASP A 75 12.21 4.41 -4.87
N LEU A 76 12.01 3.10 -4.65
CA LEU A 76 13.03 2.09 -4.96
C LEU A 76 13.39 2.08 -6.46
N THR A 77 12.42 2.23 -7.36
CA THR A 77 12.70 2.34 -8.79
C THR A 77 13.47 3.61 -9.13
N HIS A 78 13.08 4.75 -8.54
CA HIS A 78 13.75 6.03 -8.73
C HIS A 78 15.21 5.98 -8.25
N TYR A 79 15.47 5.47 -7.04
CA TYR A 79 16.83 5.35 -6.52
C TYR A 79 17.68 4.40 -7.36
N LYS A 80 17.11 3.28 -7.83
CA LYS A 80 17.83 2.37 -8.72
C LYS A 80 18.25 3.05 -10.02
N GLU A 81 17.39 3.86 -10.61
CA GLU A 81 17.69 4.66 -11.81
C GLU A 81 18.70 5.78 -11.53
N LEU A 82 18.58 6.48 -10.40
CA LEU A 82 19.51 7.52 -9.99
C LEU A 82 20.92 6.94 -9.80
N PHE A 83 21.05 5.85 -9.04
CA PHE A 83 22.34 5.22 -8.78
C PHE A 83 22.95 4.58 -10.03
N SER A 84 22.13 4.05 -10.95
CA SER A 84 22.66 3.53 -12.22
C SER A 84 23.20 4.65 -13.11
N LYS A 85 22.51 5.80 -13.19
CA LYS A 85 22.99 7.00 -13.88
C LYS A 85 24.24 7.58 -13.22
N LEU A 86 24.25 7.69 -11.90
CA LEU A 86 25.40 8.19 -11.14
C LEU A 86 26.63 7.31 -11.33
N ARG A 87 26.44 5.98 -11.27
CA ARG A 87 27.51 5.00 -11.52
C ARG A 87 28.04 5.10 -12.95
N PHE A 88 27.16 5.21 -13.95
CA PHE A 88 27.59 5.36 -15.36
C PHE A 88 28.38 6.66 -15.56
N SER A 89 27.85 7.78 -15.08
CA SER A 89 28.51 9.09 -15.17
C SER A 89 29.86 9.11 -14.45
N TYR A 90 29.94 8.52 -13.25
CA TYR A 90 31.20 8.41 -12.52
C TYR A 90 32.23 7.54 -13.27
N LEU A 91 31.83 6.38 -13.75
CA LEU A 91 32.71 5.50 -14.55
C LEU A 91 33.19 6.20 -15.82
N GLU A 92 32.30 6.89 -16.52
CA GLU A 92 32.63 7.66 -17.72
C GLU A 92 33.61 8.80 -17.40
N GLN A 93 33.37 9.55 -16.31
CA GLN A 93 34.25 10.64 -15.90
C GLN A 93 35.64 10.15 -15.50
N VAL A 94 35.70 9.12 -14.65
CA VAL A 94 36.98 8.53 -14.20
C VAL A 94 37.75 7.92 -15.37
N THR A 95 37.06 7.27 -16.31
CA THR A 95 37.72 6.72 -17.51
C THR A 95 38.21 7.80 -18.45
N LYS A 96 37.42 8.86 -18.70
CA LYS A 96 37.84 10.03 -19.47
C LYS A 96 39.05 10.72 -18.84
N GLU A 97 39.02 10.95 -17.52
CA GLU A 97 40.12 11.58 -16.81
C GLU A 97 41.38 10.70 -16.83
N LYS A 98 41.24 9.40 -16.58
CA LYS A 98 42.36 8.44 -16.64
C LYS A 98 42.96 8.38 -18.05
N TYR A 99 42.13 8.41 -19.09
CA TYR A 99 42.57 8.47 -20.48
C TYR A 99 43.33 9.76 -20.75
N LEU A 100 42.76 10.93 -20.44
CA LEU A 100 43.40 12.23 -20.61
C LEU A 100 44.74 12.31 -19.86
N ARG A 101 44.79 11.79 -18.63
CA ARG A 101 46.02 11.74 -17.83
C ARG A 101 47.06 10.78 -18.40
N SER A 102 46.63 9.69 -19.05
CA SER A 102 47.50 8.76 -19.75
C SER A 102 48.14 9.36 -21.00
N ILE A 103 47.44 10.23 -21.73
CA ILE A 103 47.95 10.87 -22.95
C ILE A 103 48.66 12.21 -22.71
N VAL A 104 48.28 12.96 -21.66
CA VAL A 104 48.85 14.28 -21.32
C VAL A 104 49.90 14.21 -20.20
N GLY A 105 49.92 13.13 -19.41
CA GLY A 105 50.88 12.97 -18.32
C GLY A 105 52.31 12.79 -18.84
N ASP A 106 53.26 13.50 -18.22
CA ASP A 106 54.69 13.41 -18.51
C ASP A 106 55.41 12.88 -17.25
N PRO A 107 55.93 11.64 -17.24
CA PRO A 107 56.00 10.69 -18.36
C PRO A 107 54.66 9.97 -18.63
N PRO A 108 54.42 9.53 -19.87
CA PRO A 108 53.20 8.83 -20.24
C PRO A 108 53.06 7.55 -19.41
N LEU A 109 51.85 7.33 -18.86
CA LEU A 109 51.51 6.11 -18.12
C LEU A 109 51.48 4.92 -19.08
N VAL A 110 52.61 4.25 -19.23
CA VAL A 110 52.72 2.96 -19.90
C VAL A 110 52.43 1.90 -18.86
N VAL A 111 51.25 1.29 -18.93
CA VAL A 111 50.91 0.15 -18.08
C VAL A 111 51.84 -1.01 -18.44
N THR A 112 52.72 -1.39 -17.51
CA THR A 112 53.65 -2.50 -17.74
C THR A 112 52.94 -3.84 -17.52
N HIS A 113 53.55 -4.93 -18.01
CA HIS A 113 53.02 -6.27 -17.74
C HIS A 113 52.99 -6.57 -16.24
N ASP A 114 53.99 -6.11 -15.50
CA ASP A 114 54.09 -6.30 -14.05
C ASP A 114 52.97 -5.55 -13.30
N ASP A 115 52.60 -4.34 -13.75
CA ASP A 115 51.46 -3.59 -13.19
C ASP A 115 50.13 -4.32 -13.39
N ASN A 116 49.96 -4.96 -14.56
CA ASN A 116 48.77 -5.77 -14.85
C ASN A 116 48.71 -7.01 -13.96
N LEU A 117 49.85 -7.70 -13.75
CA LEU A 117 49.91 -8.86 -12.87
C LEU A 117 49.57 -8.49 -11.41
N ALA A 118 50.10 -7.36 -10.92
CA ALA A 118 49.78 -6.87 -9.56
C ALA A 118 48.30 -6.49 -9.42
N LEU A 119 47.70 -5.86 -10.44
CA LEU A 119 46.27 -5.55 -10.47
C LEU A 119 45.39 -6.80 -10.56
N GLU A 120 45.83 -7.82 -11.31
CA GLU A 120 45.14 -9.11 -11.39
C GLU A 120 45.12 -9.83 -10.04
N GLU A 121 46.24 -9.84 -9.31
CA GLU A 121 46.33 -10.42 -7.97
C GLU A 121 45.40 -9.70 -6.98
N SER A 122 45.40 -8.36 -6.99
CA SER A 122 44.50 -7.54 -6.16
C SER A 122 43.03 -7.76 -6.54
N LEU A 123 42.71 -7.87 -7.83
CA LEU A 123 41.36 -8.14 -8.31
C LEU A 123 40.85 -9.52 -7.90
N VAL A 124 41.72 -10.52 -7.81
CA VAL A 124 41.34 -11.86 -7.32
C VAL A 124 40.93 -11.78 -5.86
N GLY A 125 41.71 -11.07 -5.02
CA GLY A 125 41.37 -10.83 -3.61
C GLY A 125 40.04 -10.10 -3.45
N MET A 126 39.88 -8.95 -4.12
CA MET A 126 38.63 -8.18 -4.06
C MET A 126 37.42 -8.95 -4.60
N LYS A 127 37.59 -9.77 -5.65
CA LYS A 127 36.51 -10.64 -6.16
C LYS A 127 36.14 -11.72 -5.16
N ALA A 128 37.09 -12.28 -4.42
CA ALA A 128 36.80 -13.25 -3.37
C ALA A 128 36.02 -12.61 -2.23
N ASP A 129 36.41 -11.40 -1.79
CA ASP A 129 35.71 -10.65 -0.75
C ASP A 129 34.28 -10.29 -1.16
N VAL A 130 34.07 -9.81 -2.39
CA VAL A 130 32.73 -9.49 -2.90
C VAL A 130 31.86 -10.74 -3.02
N LYS A 131 32.43 -11.88 -3.42
CA LYS A 131 31.69 -13.16 -3.45
C LYS A 131 31.27 -13.58 -2.04
N ARG A 132 32.17 -13.52 -1.06
CA ARG A 132 31.85 -13.82 0.34
C ARG A 132 30.74 -12.91 0.86
N GLN A 133 30.87 -11.60 0.67
CA GLN A 133 29.84 -10.65 1.12
C GLN A 133 28.49 -10.89 0.43
N LYS A 134 28.50 -11.26 -0.85
CA LYS A 134 27.27 -11.61 -1.57
C LYS A 134 26.62 -12.85 -0.98
N GLU A 135 27.40 -13.88 -0.68
CA GLU A 135 26.91 -15.11 -0.05
C GLU A 135 26.35 -14.83 1.36
N GLU A 136 27.02 -13.97 2.16
CA GLU A 136 26.53 -13.53 3.47
C GLU A 136 25.20 -12.76 3.37
N VAL A 137 25.07 -11.86 2.38
CA VAL A 137 23.82 -11.11 2.15
C VAL A 137 22.71 -12.05 1.68
N GLU A 138 23.00 -13.00 0.78
CA GLU A 138 22.02 -14.00 0.35
C GLU A 138 21.54 -14.86 1.52
N GLN A 139 22.44 -15.30 2.39
CA GLN A 139 22.10 -16.00 3.63
C GLN A 139 21.20 -15.15 4.53
N LEU A 140 21.57 -13.90 4.79
CA LEU A 140 20.78 -12.99 5.63
C LEU A 140 19.37 -12.75 5.07
N VAL A 141 19.25 -12.59 3.74
CA VAL A 141 17.95 -12.43 3.07
C VAL A 141 17.10 -13.68 3.23
N THR A 142 17.68 -14.87 3.03
CA THR A 142 16.93 -16.13 3.23
C THR A 142 16.49 -16.34 4.68
N GLU A 143 17.32 -15.98 5.65
CA GLU A 143 16.94 -15.99 7.06
C GLU A 143 15.80 -15.00 7.35
N MET A 144 15.90 -13.78 6.83
CA MET A 144 14.87 -12.75 6.98
C MET A 144 13.54 -13.21 6.40
N ASP A 145 13.54 -13.80 5.19
CA ASP A 145 12.35 -14.34 4.55
C ASP A 145 11.72 -15.48 5.38
N SER A 146 12.55 -16.37 5.94
CA SER A 146 12.06 -17.46 6.79
C SER A 146 11.36 -16.93 8.05
N ARG A 147 11.98 -15.95 8.72
CA ARG A 147 11.43 -15.30 9.93
C ARG A 147 10.17 -14.51 9.60
N ALA A 148 10.15 -13.80 8.47
CA ALA A 148 8.97 -13.07 8.01
C ALA A 148 7.78 -14.01 7.78
N ARG A 149 8.00 -15.17 7.16
CA ARG A 149 6.96 -16.19 6.95
C ARG A 149 6.45 -16.77 8.28
N GLU A 150 7.35 -17.05 9.21
CA GLU A 150 6.99 -17.55 10.54
C GLU A 150 6.15 -16.54 11.32
N VAL A 151 6.57 -15.27 11.35
CA VAL A 151 5.83 -14.18 11.99
C VAL A 151 4.45 -14.02 11.34
N ALA A 152 4.37 -14.06 10.01
CA ALA A 152 3.08 -13.98 9.30
C ALA A 152 2.15 -15.17 9.61
N ALA A 153 2.69 -16.37 9.84
CA ALA A 153 1.89 -17.52 10.25
C ALA A 153 1.38 -17.38 11.69
N ARG A 154 2.25 -16.96 12.62
CA ARG A 154 1.88 -16.70 14.02
C ARG A 154 0.83 -15.59 14.13
N TYR A 155 0.99 -14.50 13.38
CA TYR A 155 0.03 -13.40 13.34
C TYR A 155 -1.35 -13.86 12.87
N ARG A 156 -1.41 -14.68 11.80
CA ARG A 156 -2.68 -15.27 11.34
C ARG A 156 -3.36 -16.11 12.41
N SER A 157 -2.61 -17.00 13.08
CA SER A 157 -3.16 -17.82 14.15
C SER A 157 -3.69 -16.99 15.33
N VAL A 158 -2.98 -15.92 15.72
CA VAL A 158 -3.46 -15.00 16.76
C VAL A 158 -4.72 -14.25 16.30
N ALA A 159 -4.76 -13.78 15.05
CA ALA A 159 -5.92 -13.08 14.50
C ALA A 159 -7.17 -13.99 14.46
N GLU A 160 -7.01 -15.25 14.06
CA GLU A 160 -8.07 -16.25 14.12
C GLU A 160 -8.53 -16.48 15.57
N GLY A 161 -7.59 -16.61 16.51
CA GLY A 161 -7.89 -16.74 17.94
C GLY A 161 -8.67 -15.54 18.51
N VAL A 162 -8.32 -14.32 18.09
CA VAL A 162 -9.04 -13.10 18.47
C VAL A 162 -10.48 -13.12 17.93
N GLN A 163 -10.70 -13.52 16.68
CA GLN A 163 -12.06 -13.64 16.13
C GLN A 163 -12.91 -14.63 16.92
N VAL A 164 -12.35 -15.80 17.27
CA VAL A 164 -13.04 -16.79 18.11
C VAL A 164 -13.38 -16.22 19.49
N LEU A 165 -12.48 -15.42 20.06
CA LEU A 165 -12.67 -14.78 21.35
C LEU A 165 -13.74 -13.68 21.29
N GLU A 166 -14.00 -13.09 20.12
CA GLU A 166 -15.07 -12.10 19.92
C GLU A 166 -16.44 -12.76 19.73
N THR A 167 -16.52 -13.87 18.99
CA THR A 167 -17.80 -14.49 18.61
C THR A 167 -18.33 -15.46 19.68
N VAL A 168 -17.49 -16.40 20.12
CA VAL A 168 -17.94 -17.53 20.96
C VAL A 168 -18.50 -17.07 22.30
N PRO A 169 -17.94 -16.08 23.02
CA PRO A 169 -18.54 -15.63 24.28
C PRO A 169 -19.94 -15.03 24.11
N LEU A 170 -20.22 -14.36 22.98
CA LEU A 170 -21.53 -13.81 22.68
C LEU A 170 -22.54 -14.92 22.42
N GLU A 171 -22.15 -15.93 21.64
CA GLU A 171 -22.97 -17.11 21.38
C GLU A 171 -23.26 -17.90 22.67
N VAL A 172 -22.26 -18.07 23.53
CA VAL A 172 -22.43 -18.72 24.84
C VAL A 172 -23.39 -17.92 25.73
N GLN A 173 -23.33 -16.59 25.71
CA GLN A 173 -24.29 -15.76 26.45
C GLN A 173 -25.71 -15.87 25.86
N ALA A 174 -25.85 -15.90 24.54
CA ALA A 174 -27.14 -16.10 23.87
C ALA A 174 -27.75 -17.46 24.23
N LEU A 175 -26.98 -18.55 24.11
CA LEU A 175 -27.43 -19.89 24.49
C LEU A 175 -27.79 -19.97 25.99
N LYS A 176 -27.04 -19.30 26.87
CA LYS A 176 -27.38 -19.26 28.31
C LYS A 176 -28.74 -18.60 28.54
N ARG A 177 -29.03 -17.49 27.86
CA ARG A 177 -30.34 -16.81 27.94
C ARG A 177 -31.46 -17.74 27.44
N GLU A 178 -31.26 -18.37 26.29
CA GLU A 178 -32.23 -19.34 25.76
C GLU A 178 -32.48 -20.52 26.71
N VAL A 179 -31.41 -21.06 27.33
CA VAL A 179 -31.54 -22.13 28.32
C VAL A 179 -32.28 -21.65 29.58
N GLU A 180 -32.04 -20.42 30.03
CA GLU A 180 -32.76 -19.82 31.15
C GLU A 180 -34.25 -19.60 30.84
N ASP A 181 -34.56 -19.14 29.64
CA ASP A 181 -35.93 -18.96 29.16
C ASP A 181 -36.65 -20.30 29.02
N LEU A 182 -36.01 -21.31 28.43
CA LEU A 182 -36.54 -22.67 28.38
C LEU A 182 -36.74 -23.26 29.78
N LYS A 183 -35.81 -23.04 30.72
CA LYS A 183 -35.96 -23.44 32.12
C LYS A 183 -37.09 -22.70 32.83
N ARG A 184 -37.38 -21.45 32.46
CA ARG A 184 -38.52 -20.68 32.96
C ARG A 184 -39.82 -21.28 32.45
N LEU A 185 -39.93 -21.51 31.15
CA LEU A 185 -41.09 -22.15 30.51
C LEU A 185 -41.36 -23.56 31.07
N ILE A 186 -40.31 -24.36 31.30
CA ILE A 186 -40.45 -25.68 31.90
C ILE A 186 -40.91 -25.58 33.37
N ARG A 187 -40.40 -24.61 34.14
CA ARG A 187 -40.84 -24.39 35.53
C ARG A 187 -42.29 -23.91 35.60
N GLU A 188 -42.70 -23.03 34.69
CA GLU A 188 -44.09 -22.59 34.56
C GLU A 188 -45.01 -23.78 34.21
N LYS A 189 -44.59 -24.61 33.24
CA LYS A 189 -45.33 -25.83 32.86
C LYS A 189 -45.37 -26.91 33.95
N LYS A 190 -44.32 -27.03 34.78
CA LYS A 190 -44.25 -28.00 35.90
C LYS A 190 -44.86 -27.48 37.20
N GLY A 191 -44.88 -26.17 37.41
CA GLY A 191 -45.48 -25.49 38.55
C GLY A 191 -47.02 -25.45 38.49
N GLY A 192 -47.61 -25.62 37.30
CA GLY A 192 -49.05 -25.83 37.09
C GLY A 192 -49.50 -27.29 37.26
N GLY A 193 -48.84 -28.06 38.11
CA GLY A 193 -49.10 -29.48 38.35
C GLY A 193 -50.12 -29.78 39.45
N GLY A 194 -51.23 -29.03 39.52
CA GLY A 194 -52.28 -29.25 40.50
C GLY A 194 -53.62 -28.68 40.05
N TYR A 195 -54.53 -29.56 39.63
CA TYR A 195 -55.98 -29.38 39.55
C TYR A 195 -56.48 -28.00 39.07
N ASP A 196 -56.55 -27.78 37.75
CA ASP A 196 -57.82 -27.35 37.12
C ASP A 196 -57.73 -27.39 35.60
N ALA A 197 -58.51 -28.29 35.00
CA ALA A 197 -58.50 -28.62 33.59
C ALA A 197 -59.36 -27.66 32.74
N ARG A 198 -59.12 -26.34 32.81
CA ARG A 198 -59.81 -25.42 31.88
C ARG A 198 -59.05 -24.20 31.38
N GLU A 199 -57.96 -23.80 32.02
CA GLU A 199 -57.18 -22.65 31.57
C GLU A 199 -55.69 -22.95 31.70
N SER A 200 -55.05 -23.36 30.61
CA SER A 200 -53.64 -23.08 30.30
C SER A 200 -53.16 -24.05 29.21
N PHE A 201 -53.69 -23.85 28.00
CA PHE A 201 -52.80 -23.98 26.86
C PHE A 201 -51.96 -22.70 26.86
N GLY A 202 -50.63 -22.85 26.94
CA GLY A 202 -49.69 -21.81 26.52
C GLY A 202 -49.76 -21.61 25.00
N GLY A 203 -50.96 -21.30 24.50
CA GLY A 203 -51.20 -20.79 23.17
C GLY A 203 -51.03 -19.29 23.21
N ASP A 204 -50.45 -18.73 22.15
CA ASP A 204 -50.36 -17.29 21.92
C ASP A 204 -51.56 -16.55 22.51
N ALA A 205 -51.35 -15.37 23.11
CA ALA A 205 -52.45 -14.53 23.63
C ALA A 205 -53.58 -14.30 22.60
N ARG A 206 -53.28 -14.49 21.30
CA ARG A 206 -54.20 -14.49 20.15
C ARG A 206 -55.19 -15.65 20.10
N MET A 207 -54.88 -16.78 20.75
CA MET A 207 -55.73 -17.99 20.82
C MET A 207 -56.74 -17.93 21.97
N ASN A 208 -56.60 -16.93 22.87
CA ASN A 208 -57.52 -16.65 23.97
C ASN A 208 -58.34 -15.37 23.73
N LEU A 209 -58.26 -14.78 22.53
CA LEU A 209 -59.06 -13.62 22.14
C LEU A 209 -60.47 -14.05 21.74
N SER A 210 -61.45 -13.20 22.03
CA SER A 210 -62.80 -13.37 21.52
C SER A 210 -62.83 -13.29 19.98
N LEU A 211 -63.87 -13.85 19.37
CA LEU A 211 -64.01 -13.91 17.91
C LEU A 211 -63.99 -12.50 17.27
N GLU A 212 -64.47 -11.49 17.99
CA GLU A 212 -64.41 -10.08 17.57
C GLU A 212 -62.99 -9.51 17.65
N GLU A 213 -62.29 -9.71 18.77
CA GLU A 213 -60.91 -9.23 18.94
C GLU A 213 -59.92 -9.89 17.97
N THR A 214 -60.15 -11.16 17.59
CA THR A 214 -59.36 -11.81 16.54
C THR A 214 -59.64 -11.25 15.15
N ALA A 215 -60.89 -10.85 14.87
CA ALA A 215 -61.24 -10.20 13.60
C ALA A 215 -60.56 -8.84 13.48
N ASP A 216 -60.60 -8.02 14.54
CA ASP A 216 -59.97 -6.70 14.60
C ASP A 216 -58.45 -6.81 14.45
N ALA A 217 -57.80 -7.71 15.20
CA ALA A 217 -56.36 -7.94 15.09
C ALA A 217 -55.93 -8.41 13.69
N LEU A 218 -56.79 -9.17 13.02
CA LEU A 218 -56.55 -9.67 11.67
C LEU A 218 -56.75 -8.56 10.63
N GLU A 219 -57.70 -7.65 10.83
CA GLU A 219 -57.85 -6.44 10.02
C GLU A 219 -56.67 -5.49 10.16
N GLU A 220 -56.19 -5.24 11.39
CA GLU A 220 -54.98 -4.46 11.62
C GLU A 220 -53.76 -5.09 10.94
N GLN A 221 -53.59 -6.40 11.06
CA GLN A 221 -52.48 -7.10 10.42
C GLN A 221 -52.58 -7.03 8.88
N ARG A 222 -53.79 -7.14 8.32
CA ARG A 222 -54.03 -6.95 6.89
C ARG A 222 -53.73 -5.51 6.46
N ALA A 223 -54.08 -4.50 7.26
CA ALA A 223 -53.75 -3.11 6.98
C ALA A 223 -52.23 -2.91 6.95
N ARG A 224 -51.51 -3.38 7.98
CA ARG A 224 -50.04 -3.30 8.03
C ARG A 224 -49.38 -4.03 6.86
N ASN A 225 -49.89 -5.19 6.47
CA ASN A 225 -49.39 -5.92 5.29
C ASN A 225 -49.60 -5.11 4.01
N ARG A 226 -50.78 -4.48 3.82
CA ARG A 226 -51.01 -3.61 2.66
C ARG A 226 -50.09 -2.41 2.64
N ASP A 227 -49.80 -1.81 3.79
CA ASP A 227 -48.87 -0.68 3.88
C ASP A 227 -47.44 -1.11 3.51
N LEU A 228 -47.01 -2.28 3.96
CA LEU A 228 -45.73 -2.88 3.57
C LEU A 228 -45.69 -3.21 2.08
N ASP A 229 -46.76 -3.78 1.52
CA ASP A 229 -46.86 -4.09 0.09
C ASP A 229 -46.76 -2.80 -0.75
N GLN A 230 -47.41 -1.71 -0.33
CA GLN A 230 -47.28 -0.41 -0.99
C GLN A 230 -45.85 0.15 -0.93
N GLN A 231 -45.16 0.00 0.21
CA GLN A 231 -43.77 0.42 0.35
C GLN A 231 -42.84 -0.42 -0.54
N ILE A 232 -43.07 -1.72 -0.62
CA ILE A 232 -42.33 -2.63 -1.50
C ILE A 232 -42.55 -2.23 -2.96
N GLU A 233 -43.78 -1.97 -3.40
CA GLU A 233 -44.06 -1.52 -4.76
C GLU A 233 -43.37 -0.18 -5.08
N LEU A 234 -43.39 0.77 -4.14
CA LEU A 234 -42.73 2.06 -4.32
C LEU A 234 -41.21 1.88 -4.47
N LEU A 235 -40.59 1.06 -3.63
CA LEU A 235 -39.17 0.74 -3.72
C LEU A 235 -38.83 -0.01 -5.01
N GLN A 236 -39.67 -0.96 -5.44
CA GLN A 236 -39.51 -1.65 -6.71
C GLN A 236 -39.59 -0.71 -7.92
N ARG A 237 -40.43 0.33 -7.87
CA ARG A 237 -40.50 1.36 -8.90
C ARG A 237 -39.26 2.28 -8.92
N GLN A 238 -38.65 2.53 -7.75
CA GLN A 238 -37.47 3.38 -7.62
C GLN A 238 -36.16 2.67 -7.95
N LEU A 239 -36.06 1.36 -7.70
CA LEU A 239 -34.88 0.54 -7.98
C LEU A 239 -34.32 0.71 -9.40
N PRO A 240 -35.08 0.56 -10.49
CA PRO A 240 -34.52 0.64 -11.84
C PRO A 240 -33.97 2.04 -12.17
N ALA A 241 -34.53 3.10 -11.60
CA ALA A 241 -34.00 4.45 -11.77
C ALA A 241 -32.65 4.60 -11.06
N LYS A 242 -32.54 4.11 -9.82
CA LYS A 242 -31.28 4.10 -9.07
C LYS A 242 -30.22 3.20 -9.69
N THR A 243 -30.60 2.04 -10.21
CA THR A 243 -29.67 1.18 -10.95
C THR A 243 -29.11 1.88 -12.18
N ARG A 244 -29.96 2.57 -12.96
CA ARG A 244 -29.50 3.36 -14.12
C ARG A 244 -28.63 4.55 -13.73
N GLU A 245 -28.89 5.18 -12.59
CA GLU A 245 -28.01 6.24 -12.05
C GLU A 245 -26.64 5.67 -11.70
N CYS A 246 -26.57 4.52 -11.02
CA CYS A 246 -25.30 3.85 -10.71
C CYS A 246 -24.56 3.45 -12.00
N GLU A 247 -25.24 2.84 -12.97
CA GLU A 247 -24.63 2.46 -14.26
C GLU A 247 -24.06 3.67 -15.01
N LYS A 248 -24.73 4.83 -14.95
CA LYS A 248 -24.22 6.08 -15.53
C LYS A 248 -22.96 6.56 -14.83
N VAL A 249 -22.96 6.56 -13.50
CA VAL A 249 -21.78 6.95 -12.70
C VAL A 249 -20.62 5.99 -12.96
N ASP A 250 -20.88 4.69 -13.06
CA ASP A 250 -19.85 3.68 -13.39
C ASP A 250 -19.29 3.89 -14.80
N ALA A 251 -20.13 4.24 -15.78
CA ALA A 251 -19.69 4.58 -17.13
C ALA A 251 -18.82 5.86 -17.14
N GLU A 252 -19.24 6.90 -16.41
CA GLU A 252 -18.48 8.15 -16.26
C GLU A 252 -17.14 7.91 -15.56
N LEU A 253 -17.10 7.09 -14.51
CA LEU A 253 -15.88 6.67 -13.85
C LEU A 253 -14.96 5.91 -14.81
N GLY A 254 -15.50 4.98 -15.60
CA GLY A 254 -14.73 4.25 -16.61
C GLY A 254 -14.12 5.17 -17.69
N GLU A 255 -14.83 6.22 -18.12
CA GLU A 255 -14.28 7.23 -19.02
C GLU A 255 -13.19 8.09 -18.36
N LEU A 256 -13.38 8.49 -17.11
CA LEU A 256 -12.38 9.25 -16.35
C LEU A 256 -11.12 8.41 -16.10
N GLU A 257 -11.26 7.12 -15.83
CA GLU A 257 -10.14 6.20 -15.68
C GLU A 257 -9.37 6.03 -16.99
N LYS A 258 -10.07 5.90 -18.13
CA LYS A 258 -9.42 5.88 -19.46
C LYS A 258 -8.65 7.17 -19.72
N LYS A 259 -9.25 8.33 -19.49
CA LYS A 259 -8.59 9.64 -19.64
C LYS A 259 -7.37 9.76 -18.72
N ARG A 260 -7.47 9.30 -17.46
CA ARG A 260 -6.34 9.25 -16.52
C ARG A 260 -5.25 8.31 -17.02
N ASN A 261 -5.60 7.13 -17.53
CA ASN A 261 -4.63 6.17 -18.07
C ASN A 261 -3.93 6.70 -19.32
N GLU A 262 -4.64 7.38 -20.21
CA GLU A 262 -4.07 8.03 -21.39
C GLU A 262 -3.16 9.19 -20.99
N ALA A 263 -3.60 10.07 -20.08
CA ALA A 263 -2.79 11.17 -19.57
C ALA A 263 -1.51 10.67 -18.88
N THR A 264 -1.62 9.62 -18.06
CA THR A 264 -0.44 9.00 -17.42
C THR A 264 0.47 8.32 -18.45
N ARG A 265 -0.07 7.69 -19.51
CA ARG A 265 0.74 7.16 -20.61
C ARG A 265 1.47 8.26 -21.37
N LEU A 266 0.78 9.33 -21.74
CA LEU A 266 1.38 10.49 -22.41
C LEU A 266 2.45 11.14 -21.54
N ALA A 267 2.20 11.31 -20.24
CA ALA A 267 3.18 11.85 -19.30
C ALA A 267 4.42 10.94 -19.19
N ARG A 268 4.22 9.62 -19.15
CA ARG A 268 5.32 8.63 -19.19
C ARG A 268 6.10 8.68 -20.50
N ASP A 269 5.42 8.78 -21.64
CA ASP A 269 6.06 8.87 -22.95
C ASP A 269 6.83 10.18 -23.14
N VAL A 270 6.32 11.30 -22.64
CA VAL A 270 7.02 12.60 -22.62
C VAL A 270 8.24 12.52 -21.71
N ARG A 271 8.11 11.92 -20.53
CA ARG A 271 9.23 11.69 -19.62
C ARG A 271 10.28 10.78 -20.27
N ARG A 272 9.86 9.69 -20.91
CA ARG A 272 10.76 8.78 -21.64
C ARG A 272 11.47 9.49 -22.78
N ARG A 273 10.78 10.28 -23.61
CA ARG A 273 11.40 11.09 -24.66
C ARG A 273 12.37 12.13 -24.11
N LYS A 274 12.07 12.74 -22.95
CA LYS A 274 12.98 13.67 -22.27
C LYS A 274 14.23 12.96 -21.76
N GLU A 275 14.09 11.73 -21.27
CA GLU A 275 15.20 10.89 -20.78
C GLU A 275 16.03 10.27 -21.93
N GLU A 276 15.41 9.94 -23.06
CA GLU A 276 16.05 9.46 -24.30
C GLU A 276 16.71 10.61 -25.11
N GLY A 277 16.70 11.84 -24.60
CA GLY A 277 17.38 12.98 -25.23
C GLY A 277 16.59 13.65 -26.36
N GLY A 278 15.27 13.47 -26.48
CA GLY A 278 14.42 14.10 -27.50
C GLY A 278 14.38 15.64 -27.51
N ARG A 279 15.06 16.30 -26.58
CA ARG A 279 15.39 17.74 -26.69
C ARG A 279 16.48 17.99 -27.73
N ASP A 280 17.42 17.07 -27.88
CA ASP A 280 18.51 17.16 -28.85
C ASP A 280 18.00 17.11 -30.29
N GLU A 281 16.96 16.35 -30.62
CA GLU A 281 16.43 16.32 -32.00
C GLU A 281 15.79 17.66 -32.40
N LEU A 282 14.97 18.26 -31.52
CA LEU A 282 14.37 19.58 -31.77
C LEU A 282 15.41 20.71 -31.72
N GLU A 283 16.40 20.62 -30.84
CA GLU A 283 17.51 21.57 -30.81
C GLU A 283 18.43 21.41 -32.02
N GLN A 284 18.70 20.19 -32.50
CA GLN A 284 19.46 19.91 -33.72
C GLN A 284 18.71 20.45 -34.94
N LEU A 285 17.40 20.22 -35.03
CA LEU A 285 16.58 20.76 -36.11
C LEU A 285 16.52 22.29 -36.06
N GLY A 286 16.39 22.87 -34.86
CA GLY A 286 16.43 24.32 -34.66
C GLY A 286 17.80 24.95 -34.94
N ARG A 287 18.90 24.22 -34.67
CA ARG A 287 20.26 24.61 -35.07
C ARG A 287 20.44 24.51 -36.59
N TRP A 288 19.89 23.48 -37.21
CA TRP A 288 19.93 23.29 -38.66
C TRP A 288 19.15 24.39 -39.39
N TYR A 289 17.92 24.71 -38.97
CA TYR A 289 17.14 25.80 -39.54
C TYR A 289 17.81 27.17 -39.32
N ARG A 290 18.41 27.42 -38.15
CA ARG A 290 19.19 28.65 -37.94
C ARG A 290 20.42 28.69 -38.85
N GLY A 291 21.12 27.58 -39.02
CA GLY A 291 22.25 27.48 -39.95
C GLY A 291 21.81 27.71 -41.41
N SER A 292 20.69 27.13 -41.83
CA SER A 292 20.14 27.33 -43.17
C SER A 292 19.67 28.76 -43.39
N ASP A 293 19.05 29.39 -42.38
CA ASP A 293 18.60 30.79 -42.45
C ASP A 293 19.79 31.74 -42.58
N VAL A 294 20.89 31.51 -41.85
CA VAL A 294 22.13 32.28 -41.99
C VAL A 294 22.72 32.13 -43.40
N VAL A 295 22.75 30.92 -43.95
CA VAL A 295 23.26 30.65 -45.31
C VAL A 295 22.36 31.30 -46.37
N LEU A 296 21.04 31.20 -46.23
CA LEU A 296 20.07 31.79 -47.16
C LEU A 296 20.11 33.32 -47.10
N ARG A 297 20.18 33.93 -45.91
CA ARG A 297 20.37 35.37 -45.75
C ARG A 297 21.68 35.87 -46.36
N GLY A 298 22.76 35.09 -46.23
CA GLY A 298 24.04 35.39 -46.88
C GLY A 298 24.01 35.30 -48.42
N LEU A 299 23.23 34.37 -48.98
CA LEU A 299 23.03 34.23 -50.44
C LEU A 299 22.11 35.30 -51.02
N LEU A 300 21.10 35.74 -50.26
CA LEU A 300 20.15 36.77 -50.67
C LEU A 300 20.64 38.20 -50.41
N GLY A 301 21.79 38.38 -49.77
CA GLY A 301 22.43 39.68 -49.55
C GLY A 301 21.61 40.64 -48.66
N SER A 302 20.64 40.12 -47.92
CA SER A 302 19.82 40.91 -47.00
C SER A 302 20.43 40.86 -45.60
N GLU A 303 21.22 41.87 -45.23
CA GLU A 303 21.58 42.12 -43.83
C GLU A 303 20.41 42.80 -43.12
N GLY A 304 19.88 42.14 -42.08
CA GLY A 304 18.77 42.61 -41.23
C GLY A 304 17.80 41.49 -40.85
#